data_AF-A0A963SIF3-F1
#
_entry.id   AF-A0A963SIF3-F1
#
_cell.length_a   1.000
_cell.length_b   1.000
_cell.length_c   1.000
_cell.angle_alpha   90.00
_cell.angle_beta   90.00
_cell.angle_gamma   90.00
#
_symmetry.space_group_name_H-M   'P 1'
#
loop_
_entity.id
_entity.type
_entity.pdbx_description
1 polymer ?
#
loop_
_entity_poly.entity_id
_entity_poly.type
_entity_poly.pdbx_seq_one_letter_code
_entity_poly.pdbx_strand_id
1 'polypeptide(L)'
;SRYLFIAMHRARFADRVLAELRGIIDDRGGSPFWDGVAGRFFGMTFQEADYFNAINGNQFIADLMPKHPVYIAMLDDDAREVIGLPHPTGRAAMRMLENENFHYEGYVDIFDGGPTMLAKTDKVKSVAEAKHAAIEAVDCEDGERALLATGHLAGFRACYGLRCVNPDGSVSIDAQAAQVLDLQPGDIVWSVAR
;
A
#
# COMPACT_ATOMS: atom_id res chain seq x y z
N SER A 1 -9.21 -2.68 3.42
CA SER A 1 -9.57 -3.97 2.80
C SER A 1 -8.35 -4.84 2.55
N ARG A 2 -7.35 -4.42 1.75
CA ARG A 2 -6.16 -5.22 1.40
C ARG A 2 -5.44 -5.85 2.60
N TYR A 3 -5.16 -5.07 3.64
CA TYR A 3 -4.49 -5.59 4.85
C TYR A 3 -5.36 -6.58 5.64
N LEU A 4 -6.69 -6.41 5.61
CA LEU A 4 -7.62 -7.35 6.22
C LEU A 4 -7.64 -8.68 5.44
N PHE A 5 -7.57 -8.62 4.10
CA PHE A 5 -7.38 -9.80 3.26
C PHE A 5 -6.06 -10.52 3.55
N ILE A 6 -4.96 -9.77 3.74
CA ILE A 6 -3.67 -10.33 4.14
C ILE A 6 -3.78 -11.04 5.49
N ALA A 7 -4.42 -10.43 6.49
CA ALA A 7 -4.62 -11.04 7.80
C ALA A 7 -5.40 -12.37 7.70
N MET A 8 -6.48 -12.39 6.91
CA MET A 8 -7.32 -13.58 6.67
C MET A 8 -6.58 -14.71 5.94
N HIS A 9 -5.54 -14.39 5.17
CA HIS A 9 -4.82 -15.36 4.32
C HIS A 9 -3.31 -15.30 4.53
N ARG A 10 -2.87 -15.10 5.78
CA ARG A 10 -1.48 -14.72 6.11
C ARG A 10 -0.41 -15.62 5.50
N ALA A 11 -0.67 -16.92 5.40
CA ALA A 11 0.24 -17.92 4.82
C ALA A 11 0.53 -17.71 3.31
N ARG A 12 -0.25 -16.87 2.62
CA ARG A 12 -0.06 -16.56 1.19
C ARG A 12 0.86 -15.36 0.93
N PHE A 13 1.23 -14.65 1.98
CA PHE A 13 2.00 -13.41 1.88
C PHE A 13 3.36 -13.56 2.56
N ALA A 14 4.35 -12.86 2.03
CA ALA A 14 5.69 -12.80 2.64
C ALA A 14 5.66 -12.07 4.00
N ASP A 15 6.74 -12.20 4.76
CA ASP A 15 6.90 -11.55 6.07
C ASP A 15 7.15 -10.04 6.00
N ARG A 16 7.38 -9.52 4.78
CA ARG A 16 7.51 -8.09 4.50
C ARG A 16 6.57 -7.71 3.37
N VAL A 17 6.00 -6.52 3.49
CA VAL A 17 5.22 -5.85 2.45
C VAL A 17 5.90 -4.53 2.11
N LEU A 18 5.84 -4.17 0.84
CA LEU A 18 6.34 -2.89 0.34
C LEU A 18 5.25 -2.15 -0.42
N ALA A 19 5.39 -0.83 -0.47
CA ALA A 19 4.59 0.06 -1.30
C ALA A 19 5.51 1.11 -1.91
N GLU A 20 5.55 1.17 -3.24
CA GLU A 20 6.31 2.16 -3.99
C GLU A 20 5.43 3.38 -4.24
N LEU A 21 5.94 4.55 -3.89
CA LEU A 21 5.29 5.82 -4.16
C LEU A 21 6.02 6.49 -5.31
N ARG A 22 5.25 6.93 -6.31
CA ARG A 22 5.77 7.72 -7.43
C ARG A 22 6.56 8.92 -6.90
N GLY A 23 7.74 9.14 -7.47
CA GLY A 23 8.64 10.25 -7.18
C GLY A 23 8.21 11.56 -7.82
N ILE A 24 9.11 12.55 -7.80
CA ILE A 24 8.85 13.86 -8.39
C ILE A 24 8.88 13.76 -9.92
N ILE A 25 7.78 14.20 -10.54
CA ILE A 25 7.64 14.39 -11.98
C ILE A 25 7.13 15.82 -12.15
N ASP A 26 7.74 16.57 -13.05
CA ASP A 26 7.34 17.95 -13.33
C ASP A 26 6.09 18.03 -14.23
N ASP A 27 5.56 19.24 -14.40
CA ASP A 27 4.36 19.48 -15.21
C ASP A 27 4.56 19.19 -16.72
N ARG A 28 5.80 19.01 -17.16
CA ARG A 28 6.16 18.63 -18.53
C ARG A 28 6.34 17.12 -18.68
N GLY A 29 6.19 16.36 -17.59
CA GLY A 29 6.36 14.92 -17.54
C GLY A 29 7.81 14.46 -17.50
N GLY A 30 8.75 15.33 -17.11
CA GLY A 30 10.15 15.00 -16.83
C GLY A 30 10.38 14.64 -15.37
N SER A 31 11.40 13.85 -15.07
CA SER A 31 11.80 13.53 -13.70
C SER A 31 13.23 14.02 -13.46
N PRO A 32 13.47 14.91 -12.47
CA PRO A 32 14.83 15.35 -12.13
C PRO A 32 15.74 14.18 -11.76
N PHE A 33 15.20 13.15 -11.10
CA PHE A 33 15.95 11.94 -10.77
C PHE A 33 16.36 11.17 -12.03
N TRP A 34 15.43 11.00 -12.98
CA TRP A 34 15.75 10.36 -14.27
C TRP A 34 16.87 11.11 -14.98
N ASP A 35 16.73 12.42 -15.16
CA ASP A 35 17.68 13.22 -15.93
C ASP A 35 19.09 13.25 -15.28
N GLY A 36 19.14 13.27 -13.95
CA GLY A 36 20.40 13.27 -13.20
C GLY A 36 21.06 11.89 -13.06
N VAL A 37 20.30 10.81 -13.13
CA VAL A 37 20.80 9.44 -12.89
C VAL A 37 20.57 8.56 -14.12
N ALA A 38 19.35 8.06 -14.30
CA ALA A 38 19.07 6.96 -15.20
C ALA A 38 19.17 7.37 -16.68
N GLY A 39 18.69 8.56 -17.07
CA GLY A 39 18.78 9.07 -18.43
C GLY A 39 20.21 9.11 -18.99
N ARG A 40 21.21 9.28 -18.12
CA ARG A 40 22.64 9.24 -18.49
C ARG A 40 23.13 7.85 -18.93
N PHE A 41 22.46 6.79 -18.52
CA PHE A 41 22.78 5.40 -18.90
C PHE A 41 21.93 4.89 -20.05
N PHE A 42 20.68 5.35 -20.17
CA PHE A 42 19.70 4.79 -21.11
C PHE A 42 19.63 5.55 -22.44
N GLY A 43 20.09 6.80 -22.51
CA GLY A 43 20.07 7.60 -23.74
C GLY A 43 18.66 7.90 -24.26
N MET A 44 17.66 7.85 -23.39
CA MET A 44 16.24 8.10 -23.66
C MET A 44 15.64 9.01 -22.59
N THR A 45 14.56 9.70 -22.95
CA THR A 45 13.77 10.53 -22.03
C THR A 45 12.97 9.66 -21.05
N PHE A 46 12.52 10.24 -19.94
CA PHE A 46 11.68 9.55 -18.96
C PHE A 46 10.40 8.96 -19.60
N GLN A 47 9.76 9.72 -20.48
CA GLN A 47 8.52 9.30 -21.16
C GLN A 47 8.74 8.11 -22.09
N GLU A 48 9.87 8.09 -22.81
CA GLU A 48 10.25 6.95 -23.65
C GLU A 48 10.55 5.72 -22.80
N ALA A 49 11.22 5.88 -21.66
CA ALA A 49 11.54 4.80 -20.74
C ALA A 49 10.29 4.21 -20.07
N ASP A 50 9.37 5.06 -19.61
CA ASP A 50 8.09 4.66 -19.00
C ASP A 50 7.23 3.90 -20.02
N TYR A 51 7.12 4.42 -21.24
CA TYR A 51 6.43 3.75 -22.34
C TYR A 51 7.06 2.40 -22.71
N PHE A 52 8.40 2.35 -22.78
CA PHE A 52 9.13 1.11 -23.08
C PHE A 52 8.91 0.06 -21.98
N ASN A 53 8.96 0.46 -20.71
CA ASN A 53 8.70 -0.41 -19.56
C ASN A 53 7.28 -0.98 -19.61
N ALA A 54 6.28 -0.12 -19.88
CA ALA A 54 4.89 -0.54 -19.96
C ALA A 54 4.63 -1.61 -21.04
N ILE A 55 5.41 -1.63 -22.13
CA ILE A 55 5.24 -2.58 -23.24
C ILE A 55 6.11 -3.82 -23.10
N ASN A 56 7.37 -3.65 -22.68
CA ASN A 56 8.39 -4.70 -22.73
C ASN A 56 8.72 -5.30 -21.36
N GLY A 57 8.11 -4.77 -20.29
CA GLY A 57 8.38 -5.15 -18.92
C GLY A 57 9.68 -4.54 -18.38
N ASN A 58 10.02 -4.91 -17.15
CA ASN A 58 11.08 -4.28 -16.37
C ASN A 58 12.48 -4.90 -16.61
N GLN A 59 12.64 -5.87 -17.51
CA GLN A 59 13.91 -6.60 -17.65
C GLN A 59 15.05 -5.72 -18.18
N PHE A 60 14.76 -4.78 -19.09
CA PHE A 60 15.75 -3.88 -19.70
C PHE A 60 16.48 -2.99 -18.68
N ILE A 61 15.82 -2.71 -17.56
CA ILE A 61 16.39 -1.98 -16.43
C ILE A 61 17.62 -2.68 -15.87
N ALA A 62 17.50 -3.99 -15.62
CA ALA A 62 18.53 -4.76 -14.96
C ALA A 62 19.81 -4.85 -15.82
N ASP A 63 19.64 -4.73 -17.13
CA ASP A 63 20.73 -4.79 -18.10
C ASP A 63 21.43 -3.44 -18.29
N LEU A 64 20.74 -2.33 -18.03
CA LEU A 64 21.21 -0.97 -18.33
C LEU A 64 21.60 -0.14 -17.10
N MET A 65 21.14 -0.53 -15.90
CA MET A 65 21.53 0.13 -14.66
C MET A 65 23.01 -0.10 -14.33
N PRO A 66 23.70 0.91 -13.75
CA PRO A 66 25.08 0.75 -13.32
C PRO A 66 25.20 -0.37 -12.27
N LYS A 67 26.14 -1.29 -12.51
CA LYS A 67 26.47 -2.38 -11.57
C LYS A 67 27.27 -1.91 -10.36
N HIS A 68 27.73 -0.66 -10.39
CA HIS A 68 28.53 -0.04 -9.35
C HIS A 68 27.74 1.07 -8.65
N PRO A 69 28.03 1.38 -7.38
CA PRO A 69 27.36 2.45 -6.66
C PRO A 69 27.47 3.80 -7.39
N VAL A 70 26.36 4.55 -7.41
CA VAL A 70 26.32 5.93 -7.87
C VAL A 70 26.50 6.84 -6.66
N TYR A 71 27.51 7.71 -6.68
CA TYR A 71 27.74 8.66 -5.59
C TYR A 71 26.75 9.83 -5.70
N ILE A 72 25.81 9.91 -4.75
CA ILE A 72 24.81 11.01 -4.72
C ILE A 72 25.45 12.40 -4.65
N ALA A 73 26.67 12.52 -4.13
CA ALA A 73 27.43 13.77 -4.08
C ALA A 73 27.87 14.28 -5.46
N MET A 74 27.83 13.43 -6.49
CA MET A 74 28.18 13.75 -7.88
C MET A 74 26.93 14.02 -8.76
N LEU A 75 25.73 13.91 -8.19
CA LEU A 75 24.49 14.24 -8.88
C LEU A 75 24.28 15.76 -8.85
N ASP A 76 23.55 16.23 -9.85
CA ASP A 76 23.06 17.61 -9.89
C ASP A 76 22.10 17.84 -8.69
N ASP A 77 22.03 19.08 -8.21
CA ASP A 77 21.30 19.41 -6.98
C ASP A 77 19.81 19.05 -7.07
N ASP A 78 19.19 19.28 -8.22
CA ASP A 78 17.79 18.96 -8.50
C ASP A 78 17.50 17.46 -8.42
N ALA A 79 18.38 16.62 -8.99
CA ALA A 79 18.26 15.17 -8.93
C ALA A 79 18.47 14.65 -7.50
N ARG A 80 19.40 15.24 -6.75
CA ARG A 80 19.70 14.85 -5.36
C ARG A 80 18.58 15.22 -4.39
N GLU A 81 17.97 16.39 -4.57
CA GLU A 81 16.92 16.91 -3.69
C GLU A 81 15.63 16.10 -3.75
N VAL A 82 15.35 15.40 -4.86
CA VAL A 82 14.12 14.63 -5.04
C VAL A 82 14.22 13.17 -4.59
N ILE A 83 15.40 12.68 -4.20
CA ILE A 83 15.61 11.28 -3.80
C ILE A 83 14.79 10.95 -2.56
N GLY A 84 13.92 9.94 -2.68
CA GLY A 84 13.06 9.46 -1.61
C GLY A 84 11.87 10.38 -1.32
N LEU A 85 11.62 11.39 -2.16
CA LEU A 85 10.45 12.25 -2.01
C LEU A 85 9.29 11.73 -2.86
N PRO A 86 8.09 11.55 -2.28
CA PRO A 86 6.92 11.23 -3.08
C PRO A 86 6.48 12.45 -3.87
N HIS A 87 5.81 12.22 -5.01
CA HIS A 87 5.09 13.23 -5.75
C HIS A 87 4.19 14.06 -4.79
N PRO A 88 3.99 15.38 -5.01
CA PRO A 88 3.12 16.19 -4.16
C PRO A 88 1.72 15.62 -3.92
N THR A 89 1.14 14.97 -4.94
CA THR A 89 -0.16 14.28 -4.84
C THR A 89 -0.09 12.95 -4.08
N GLY A 90 1.09 12.33 -3.99
CA GLY A 90 1.36 11.08 -3.28
C GLY A 90 1.62 11.25 -1.77
N ARG A 91 1.83 12.48 -1.27
CA ARG A 91 2.10 12.73 0.17
C ARG A 91 1.00 12.22 1.10
N ALA A 92 -0.26 12.31 0.70
CA ALA A 92 -1.37 11.77 1.49
C ALA A 92 -1.31 10.24 1.59
N ALA A 93 -0.93 9.57 0.50
CA ALA A 93 -0.75 8.12 0.49
C ALA A 93 0.43 7.69 1.38
N MET A 94 1.55 8.43 1.37
CA MET A 94 2.68 8.19 2.28
C MET A 94 2.25 8.22 3.75
N ARG A 95 1.50 9.26 4.17
CA ARG A 95 0.99 9.37 5.54
C ARG A 95 0.04 8.23 5.90
N MET A 96 -0.78 7.77 4.96
CA MET A 96 -1.64 6.59 5.19
C MET A 96 -0.81 5.32 5.41
N LEU A 97 0.32 5.17 4.72
CA LEU A 97 1.26 4.05 4.93
C LEU A 97 1.98 4.17 6.28
N GLU A 98 2.45 5.36 6.65
CA GLU A 98 3.06 5.62 7.96
C GLU A 98 2.10 5.29 9.12
N ASN A 99 0.82 5.66 8.98
CA ASN A 99 -0.24 5.30 9.95
C ASN A 99 -0.49 3.79 10.03
N GLU A 100 -0.16 3.05 8.98
CA GLU A 100 -0.20 1.58 8.93
C GLU A 100 1.15 0.95 9.34
N ASN A 101 2.08 1.75 9.88
CA ASN A 101 3.41 1.36 10.37
C ASN A 101 4.40 0.96 9.26
N PHE A 102 4.27 1.57 8.08
CA PHE A 102 5.32 1.53 7.07
C PHE A 102 6.38 2.60 7.32
N HIS A 103 7.62 2.31 6.95
CA HIS A 103 8.78 3.17 7.11
C HIS A 103 9.57 3.27 5.80
N TYR A 104 10.17 4.43 5.57
CA TYR A 104 11.16 4.59 4.50
C TYR A 104 12.51 4.06 4.99
N GLU A 105 13.04 3.03 4.33
CA GLU A 105 14.33 2.41 4.68
C GLU A 105 15.44 2.67 3.64
N GLY A 106 15.33 3.76 2.88
CA GLY A 106 16.39 4.17 1.94
C GLY A 106 16.35 3.50 0.56
N TYR A 107 15.25 2.81 0.22
CA TYR A 107 15.01 2.25 -1.10
C TYR A 107 14.18 3.22 -1.94
N VAL A 108 14.61 3.48 -3.17
CA VAL A 108 13.92 4.38 -4.10
C VAL A 108 13.65 3.69 -5.43
N ASP A 109 12.57 4.11 -6.08
CA ASP A 109 12.31 3.77 -7.47
C ASP A 109 13.44 4.30 -8.34
N ILE A 110 13.85 3.47 -9.29
CA ILE A 110 15.02 3.72 -10.12
C ILE A 110 14.77 4.71 -11.26
N PHE A 111 13.51 4.98 -11.58
CA PHE A 111 13.13 5.88 -12.66
C PHE A 111 12.93 7.29 -12.11
N ASP A 112 12.15 7.42 -11.05
CA ASP A 112 11.70 8.73 -10.55
C ASP A 112 12.20 9.08 -9.15
N GLY A 113 12.98 8.19 -8.52
CA GLY A 113 13.55 8.41 -7.19
C GLY A 113 12.53 8.37 -6.07
N GLY A 114 11.28 7.97 -6.34
CA GLY A 114 10.22 7.90 -5.36
C GLY A 114 10.46 6.87 -4.25
N PRO A 115 9.99 7.08 -3.02
CA PRO A 115 10.33 6.22 -1.90
C PRO A 115 9.60 4.87 -1.98
N THR A 116 10.32 3.81 -1.68
CA THR A 116 9.75 2.51 -1.29
C THR A 116 9.54 2.47 0.21
N MET A 117 8.28 2.31 0.62
CA MET A 117 7.86 2.17 2.00
C MET A 117 7.79 0.70 2.37
N LEU A 118 8.35 0.28 3.52
CA LEU A 118 8.40 -1.10 3.96
C LEU A 118 7.75 -1.30 5.33
N ALA A 119 7.15 -2.47 5.54
CA ALA A 119 6.72 -2.93 6.85
C ALA A 119 6.93 -4.44 7.00
N LYS A 120 7.17 -4.91 8.22
CA LYS A 120 6.92 -6.32 8.55
C LYS A 120 5.42 -6.56 8.46
N THR A 121 4.99 -7.57 7.70
CA THR A 121 3.56 -7.81 7.41
C THR A 121 2.73 -7.90 8.69
N ASP A 122 3.22 -8.61 9.71
CA ASP A 122 2.54 -8.78 11.01
C ASP A 122 2.59 -7.53 11.91
N LYS A 123 3.32 -6.49 11.49
CA LYS A 123 3.39 -5.20 12.18
C LYS A 123 2.64 -4.10 11.44
N VAL A 124 2.06 -4.40 10.28
CA VAL A 124 1.10 -3.49 9.64
C VAL A 124 -0.08 -3.34 10.58
N LYS A 125 -0.42 -2.10 10.97
CA LYS A 125 -1.42 -1.82 12.02
C LYS A 125 -2.68 -2.65 11.82
N SER A 126 -3.21 -2.63 10.60
CA SER A 126 -4.46 -3.32 10.29
C SER A 126 -4.37 -4.83 10.17
N VAL A 127 -3.17 -5.38 9.93
CA VAL A 127 -2.96 -6.82 10.01
C VAL A 127 -2.91 -7.24 11.48
N ALA A 128 -2.14 -6.50 12.29
CA ALA A 128 -1.93 -6.78 13.71
C ALA A 128 -3.21 -6.62 14.56
N GLU A 129 -4.05 -5.64 14.23
CA GLU A 129 -5.28 -5.32 14.95
C GLU A 129 -6.53 -6.04 14.40
N ALA A 130 -6.40 -6.78 13.29
CA ALA A 130 -7.51 -7.54 12.71
C ALA A 130 -7.99 -8.62 13.68
N LYS A 131 -9.30 -8.66 13.91
CA LYS A 131 -9.97 -9.66 14.74
C LYS A 131 -11.06 -10.36 13.96
N HIS A 132 -11.40 -11.59 14.35
CA HIS A 132 -12.59 -12.28 13.86
C HIS A 132 -13.46 -12.70 15.04
N ALA A 133 -14.77 -12.57 14.88
CA ALA A 133 -15.75 -12.91 15.90
C ALA A 133 -17.08 -13.33 15.24
N ALA A 134 -17.89 -14.07 15.99
CA ALA A 134 -19.26 -14.39 15.59
C ALA A 134 -20.14 -13.13 15.66
N ILE A 135 -21.04 -13.00 14.68
CA ILE A 135 -22.05 -11.96 14.67
C ILE A 135 -23.15 -12.33 15.66
N GLU A 136 -23.43 -11.47 16.63
CA GLU A 136 -24.57 -11.62 17.55
C GLU A 136 -25.83 -10.98 16.96
N ALA A 137 -25.69 -9.76 16.41
CA ALA A 137 -26.81 -9.01 15.85
C ALA A 137 -26.39 -8.09 14.68
N VAL A 138 -27.39 -7.63 13.91
CA VAL A 138 -27.23 -6.79 12.71
C VAL A 138 -27.94 -5.44 12.83
N ASP A 139 -27.93 -4.89 14.04
CA ASP A 139 -28.66 -3.69 14.48
C ASP A 139 -27.76 -2.67 15.20
N CYS A 140 -26.44 -2.73 15.00
CA CYS A 140 -25.52 -1.78 15.63
C CYS A 140 -25.68 -0.37 15.01
N GLU A 141 -26.25 0.57 15.77
CA GLU A 141 -26.46 1.95 15.33
C GLU A 141 -25.40 2.93 15.86
N ASP A 142 -24.84 2.68 17.04
CA ASP A 142 -23.89 3.58 17.75
C ASP A 142 -22.51 2.93 18.00
N GLY A 143 -22.07 2.08 17.07
CA GLY A 143 -20.77 1.39 17.16
C GLY A 143 -19.56 2.24 16.76
N GLU A 144 -18.36 1.66 16.90
CA GLU A 144 -17.16 2.24 16.30
C GLU A 144 -17.12 1.96 14.79
N ARG A 145 -16.50 2.86 14.03
CA ARG A 145 -16.28 2.63 12.61
C ARG A 145 -15.20 1.57 12.40
N ALA A 146 -15.48 0.65 11.49
CA ALA A 146 -14.59 -0.45 11.20
C ALA A 146 -14.60 -0.80 9.71
N LEU A 147 -13.49 -1.33 9.24
CA LEU A 147 -13.52 -2.17 8.05
C LEU A 147 -13.98 -3.56 8.47
N LEU A 148 -14.96 -4.09 7.75
CA LEU A 148 -15.55 -5.40 7.96
C LEU A 148 -15.29 -6.26 6.73
N ALA A 149 -15.03 -7.55 6.89
CA ALA A 149 -14.80 -8.46 5.80
C ALA A 149 -15.25 -9.89 6.10
N THR A 150 -15.56 -10.63 5.03
CA THR A 150 -15.91 -12.05 5.08
C THR A 150 -15.46 -12.74 3.79
N GLY A 151 -15.77 -14.03 3.69
CA GLY A 151 -15.46 -14.89 2.55
C GLY A 151 -14.02 -15.35 2.52
N HIS A 152 -13.66 -16.04 1.44
CA HIS A 152 -12.34 -16.61 1.24
C HIS A 152 -11.95 -16.47 -0.24
N LEU A 153 -10.73 -15.98 -0.49
CA LEU A 153 -10.17 -15.77 -1.84
C LEU A 153 -11.15 -15.06 -2.79
N ALA A 154 -11.60 -15.71 -3.85
CA ALA A 154 -12.51 -15.14 -4.85
C ALA A 154 -13.86 -14.69 -4.26
N GLY A 155 -14.27 -15.27 -3.13
CA GLY A 155 -15.49 -14.87 -2.41
C GLY A 155 -15.27 -13.75 -1.39
N PHE A 156 -14.05 -13.17 -1.30
CA PHE A 156 -13.77 -12.11 -0.34
C PHE A 156 -14.65 -10.89 -0.59
N ARG A 157 -15.27 -10.39 0.48
CA ARG A 157 -16.05 -9.15 0.50
C ARG A 157 -15.57 -8.28 1.65
N ALA A 158 -15.57 -6.97 1.44
CA ALA A 158 -15.28 -6.02 2.50
C ALA A 158 -16.08 -4.73 2.34
N CYS A 159 -16.47 -4.13 3.46
CA CYS A 159 -17.13 -2.83 3.50
C CYS A 159 -16.60 -1.99 4.65
N TYR A 160 -17.04 -0.73 4.69
CA TYR A 160 -16.85 0.16 5.83
C TYR A 160 -18.20 0.31 6.53
N GLY A 161 -18.24 0.02 7.82
CA GLY A 161 -19.48 -0.03 8.60
C GLY A 161 -19.25 0.30 10.06
N LEU A 162 -20.29 0.13 10.85
CA LEU A 162 -20.25 0.19 12.31
C LEU A 162 -20.11 -1.23 12.86
N ARG A 163 -19.37 -1.33 13.96
CA ARG A 163 -19.31 -2.54 14.78
C ARG A 163 -19.39 -2.19 16.26
N CYS A 164 -20.14 -2.99 16.99
CA CYS A 164 -20.24 -2.99 18.42
C CYS A 164 -19.55 -4.27 18.90
N VAL A 165 -18.51 -4.17 19.75
CA VAL A 165 -17.88 -5.35 20.36
C VAL A 165 -18.56 -5.63 21.69
N ASN A 166 -19.17 -6.80 21.82
CA ASN A 166 -19.93 -7.19 23.00
C ASN A 166 -18.99 -7.69 24.12
N PRO A 167 -19.44 -7.69 25.40
CA PRO A 167 -18.61 -8.13 26.52
C PRO A 167 -18.10 -9.58 26.44
N ASP A 168 -18.82 -10.44 25.71
CA ASP A 168 -18.47 -11.84 25.48
C ASP A 168 -17.51 -12.05 24.29
N GLY A 169 -17.14 -10.96 23.59
CA GLY A 169 -16.26 -10.96 22.43
C GLY A 169 -16.97 -11.18 21.09
N SER A 170 -18.29 -11.39 21.08
CA SER A 170 -19.09 -11.33 19.85
C SER A 170 -19.16 -9.91 19.29
N VAL A 171 -19.65 -9.78 18.06
CA VAL A 171 -19.76 -8.49 17.38
C VAL A 171 -21.18 -8.28 16.87
N SER A 172 -21.72 -7.08 17.05
CA SER A 172 -22.89 -6.63 16.28
C SER A 172 -22.45 -5.66 15.19
N ILE A 173 -23.02 -5.76 13.99
CA ILE A 173 -22.71 -4.89 12.85
C ILE A 173 -23.95 -4.11 12.42
N ASP A 174 -23.78 -3.03 11.66
CA ASP A 174 -24.94 -2.34 11.10
C ASP A 174 -25.62 -3.16 9.98
N ALA A 175 -26.92 -2.93 9.79
CA ALA A 175 -27.72 -3.67 8.81
C ALA A 175 -27.22 -3.53 7.37
N GLN A 176 -26.63 -2.38 7.01
CA GLN A 176 -26.11 -2.15 5.66
C GLN A 176 -24.86 -3.00 5.41
N ALA A 177 -23.96 -3.10 6.39
CA ALA A 177 -22.79 -3.96 6.33
C ALA A 177 -23.20 -5.44 6.23
N ALA A 178 -24.16 -5.89 7.04
CA ALA A 178 -24.68 -7.26 6.98
C ALA A 178 -25.23 -7.59 5.58
N GLN A 179 -26.02 -6.69 5.00
CA GLN A 179 -26.58 -6.87 3.65
C GLN A 179 -25.52 -6.94 2.55
N VAL A 180 -24.53 -6.04 2.57
CA VAL A 180 -23.47 -5.99 1.55
C VAL A 180 -22.53 -7.20 1.64
N LEU A 181 -22.24 -7.63 2.87
CA LEU A 181 -21.38 -8.78 3.12
C LEU A 181 -22.11 -10.12 3.02
N ASP A 182 -23.45 -10.12 2.95
CA ASP A 182 -24.31 -11.31 2.95
C ASP A 182 -24.11 -12.15 4.22
N LEU A 183 -24.25 -11.49 5.38
CA LEU A 183 -24.01 -12.07 6.71
C LEU A 183 -25.25 -12.01 7.59
N GLN A 184 -25.38 -12.99 8.48
CA GLN A 184 -26.44 -13.10 9.48
C GLN A 184 -25.85 -13.44 10.87
N PRO A 185 -26.63 -13.31 11.95
CA PRO A 185 -26.21 -13.79 13.27
C PRO A 185 -25.71 -15.25 13.23
N GLY A 186 -24.60 -15.51 13.91
CA GLY A 186 -23.88 -16.78 13.91
C GLY A 186 -22.73 -16.87 12.90
N ASP A 187 -22.72 -16.04 11.85
CA ASP A 187 -21.60 -16.02 10.90
C ASP A 187 -20.35 -15.35 11.50
N ILE A 188 -19.18 -15.64 10.93
CA ILE A 188 -17.92 -15.02 11.32
C ILE A 188 -17.65 -13.77 10.46
N VAL A 189 -17.33 -12.66 11.13
CA VAL A 189 -16.86 -11.44 10.48
C VAL A 189 -15.46 -11.09 10.94
N TRP A 190 -14.59 -10.77 9.98
CA TRP A 190 -13.30 -10.14 10.25
C TRP A 190 -13.48 -8.63 10.33
N SER A 191 -12.81 -7.99 11.27
CA SER A 191 -12.94 -6.56 11.49
C SER A 191 -11.66 -5.90 12.00
N VAL A 192 -11.52 -4.62 11.68
CA VAL A 192 -10.47 -3.74 12.24
C VAL A 192 -11.02 -2.32 12.37
N ALA A 193 -10.79 -1.69 13.52
CA ALA A 193 -11.26 -0.33 13.81
C ALA A 193 -10.57 0.72 12.92
N ARG A 194 -11.23 1.87 12.75
CA ARG A 194 -10.77 2.99 11.91
C ARG A 194 -11.09 4.35 12.49
#